data_AF-M1D3M9-F1
#
_entry.id   AF-M1D3M9-F1
#
_cell.length_a   1.000
_cell.length_b   1.000
_cell.length_c   1.000
_cell.angle_alpha   90.00
_cell.angle_beta   90.00
_cell.angle_gamma   90.00
#
_symmetry.space_group_name_H-M   'P 1'
#
loop_
_entity.id
_entity.type
_entity.pdbx_description
1 polymer ?
#
loop_
_entity_poly.entity_id
_entity_poly.type
_entity_poly.pdbx_seq_one_letter_code
_entity_poly.pdbx_strand_id
1 'polypeptide(L)' 'METELWLKIELILLRLFISNPDLPKRFELNAPLNKYNRVTFYTLDPVVGHTDYPTLETMT' A
#
# COMPACT_ATOMS: atom_id res chain seq x y z
N MET A 1 -13.50 20.16 10.13
CA MET A 1 -12.63 20.38 8.96
C MET A 1 -11.30 19.63 9.13
N GLU A 2 -10.65 19.76 10.29
CA GLU A 2 -9.41 19.03 10.62
C GLU A 2 -9.61 17.51 10.78
N THR A 3 -10.72 17.09 11.41
CA THR A 3 -11.06 15.67 11.59
C THR A 3 -11.20 14.91 10.26
N GLU A 4 -11.81 15.52 9.26
CA GLU A 4 -11.97 14.95 7.91
C GLU A 4 -10.64 14.77 7.18
N LEU A 5 -9.66 15.63 7.44
CA LEU A 5 -8.34 15.55 6.82
C LEU A 5 -7.56 14.36 7.39
N TRP A 6 -7.57 14.18 8.71
CA TRP A 6 -6.90 13.07 9.38
C TRP A 6 -7.48 11.72 8.95
N LEU A 7 -8.82 11.60 8.90
CA LEU A 7 -9.48 10.40 8.39
C LEU A 7 -9.08 10.07 6.94
N LYS A 8 -8.93 11.09 6.09
CA LYS A 8 -8.44 10.90 4.72
C LYS A 8 -7.01 10.40 4.68
N ILE A 9 -6.12 10.94 5.53
CA ILE A 9 -4.73 10.48 5.61
C ILE A 9 -4.68 9.02 6.04
N GLU A 10 -5.42 8.63 7.07
CA GLU A 10 -5.49 7.24 7.55
C GLU A 10 -5.97 6.28 6.46
N LEU A 11 -7.04 6.64 5.74
CA LEU A 11 -7.57 5.84 4.64
C LEU A 11 -6.58 5.72 3.47
N ILE A 12 -5.80 6.77 3.18
CA ILE A 12 -4.76 6.75 2.14
C ILE A 12 -3.63 5.81 2.56
N LEU A 13 -3.14 5.93 3.79
CA LEU A 13 -2.07 5.07 4.31
C LEU A 13 -2.49 3.60 4.30
N LEU A 14 -3.72 3.29 4.71
CA LEU A 14 -4.24 1.92 4.68
C LEU A 14 -4.20 1.30 3.28
N ARG A 15 -4.63 2.06 2.26
CA ARG A 15 -4.60 1.60 0.85
C ARG A 15 -3.18 1.42 0.31
N LEU A 16 -2.26 2.27 0.73
CA LEU A 16 -0.85 2.15 0.35
C LEU A 16 -0.22 0.91 0.97
N PHE A 17 -0.51 0.62 2.24
CA PHE A 17 0.00 -0.56 2.94
C PHE A 17 -0.37 -1.89 2.27
N ILE A 18 -1.56 -1.99 1.65
CA ILE A 18 -1.97 -3.20 0.90
C ILE A 18 -0.97 -3.52 -0.22
N SER A 19 -0.44 -2.51 -0.90
CA SER A 19 0.45 -2.69 -2.05
C SER A 19 1.94 -2.51 -1.76
N ASN A 20 2.27 -1.98 -0.58
CA ASN A 20 3.63 -1.66 -0.17
C ASN A 20 3.87 -2.31 1.19
N PRO A 21 4.22 -3.61 1.24
CA PRO A 21 4.49 -4.31 2.51
C PRO A 21 5.60 -3.64 3.33
N ASP A 22 6.50 -2.93 2.66
CA ASP A 22 7.63 -2.18 3.19
C ASP A 22 7.41 -0.64 3.16
N LEU A 23 6.15 -0.19 3.25
CA LEU A 23 5.78 1.23 3.15
C LEU A 23 6.59 2.17 4.06
N PRO A 24 6.86 1.86 5.35
CA PRO A 24 7.69 2.72 6.19
C PRO A 24 9.09 2.93 5.62
N LYS A 25 9.70 1.87 5.07
CA LYS A 25 11.04 1.95 4.48
C LYS A 25 11.05 2.78 3.20
N ARG A 26 10.00 2.66 2.39
CA ARG A 26 9.83 3.49 1.18
C ARG A 26 9.71 4.97 1.52
N PHE A 27 8.99 5.33 2.59
CA PHE A 27 8.93 6.72 3.03
C PHE A 27 10.27 7.22 3.58
N GLU A 28 10.97 6.41 4.38
CA GLU A 28 12.30 6.76 4.90
C GLU A 28 13.31 7.04 3.78
N LEU A 29 13.30 6.21 2.72
CA LEU A 29 14.23 6.31 1.60
C LEU A 29 13.73 7.21 0.46
N ASN A 30 12.52 7.79 0.58
CA ASN A 30 11.83 8.44 -0.53
C ASN A 30 11.81 7.58 -1.82
N ALA A 31 11.59 6.28 -1.65
CA ALA A 31 11.60 5.30 -2.74
C ALA A 31 10.24 5.27 -3.46
N PRO A 32 10.21 4.78 -4.72
CA PRO A 32 8.96 4.65 -5.47
C PRO A 32 7.94 3.76 -4.74
N LEU A 33 6.66 4.11 -4.82
CA LEU A 33 5.57 3.32 -4.25
C LEU A 33 4.94 2.43 -5.33
N ASN A 34 4.60 1.20 -4.95
CA ASN A 34 3.74 0.33 -5.74
C ASN A 34 2.34 0.94 -5.82
N LYS A 35 1.72 0.84 -7.00
CA LYS A 35 0.32 1.22 -7.19
C LYS A 35 -0.58 0.09 -6.71
N TYR A 36 -1.53 0.40 -5.83
CA TYR A 36 -2.55 -0.57 -5.43
C TYR A 36 -3.54 -0.83 -6.56
N ASN A 37 -3.96 -2.09 -6.69
CA ASN A 37 -5.05 -2.49 -7.57
C ASN A 37 -6.35 -2.61 -6.75
N ARG A 38 -7.30 -1.70 -6.98
CA ARG A 38 -8.59 -1.72 -6.26
C ARG A 38 -9.48 -2.90 -6.64
N VAL A 39 -9.29 -3.49 -7.82
CA VAL A 39 -10.11 -4.60 -8.31
C VAL A 39 -9.90 -5.85 -7.46
N THR A 40 -8.72 -5.99 -6.84
CA THR A 40 -8.33 -7.16 -6.05
C THR A 40 -8.59 -7.02 -4.55
N PHE A 41 -9.08 -5.87 -4.07
CA PHE A 41 -9.24 -5.64 -2.62
C PHE A 41 -10.19 -6.62 -1.94
N TYR A 42 -11.21 -7.06 -2.67
CA TYR A 42 -12.27 -7.92 -2.15
C TYR A 42 -12.38 -9.23 -2.93
N THR A 43 -11.33 -9.61 -3.66
CA THR A 43 -11.26 -10.92 -4.31
C THR A 43 -10.97 -12.00 -3.28
N LEU A 44 -11.52 -13.19 -3.51
CA LEU A 44 -11.28 -14.37 -2.66
C LEU A 44 -9.94 -15.05 -2.95
N ASP A 45 -9.22 -14.60 -3.97
CA ASP A 45 -7.87 -15.08 -4.25
C ASP A 45 -6.95 -14.71 -3.07
N PRO A 46 -6.30 -15.66 -2.40
CA PRO A 46 -5.48 -15.39 -1.22
C PRO A 46 -4.10 -14.79 -1.57
N VAL A 47 -3.70 -14.83 -2.84
CA VAL A 47 -2.39 -14.40 -3.30
C VAL A 47 -2.50 -13.07 -4.04
N VAL A 48 -3.31 -13.03 -5.10
CA VAL A 48 -3.38 -11.91 -6.04
C VAL A 48 -3.95 -10.67 -5.38
N GLY A 49 -3.13 -9.63 -5.28
CA GLY A 49 -3.48 -8.36 -4.66
C GLY A 49 -3.44 -8.35 -3.13
N HIS A 50 -2.88 -9.39 -2.50
CA HIS A 50 -2.75 -9.50 -1.04
C HIS A 50 -1.31 -9.78 -0.59
N THR A 51 -0.66 -10.79 -1.17
CA THR A 51 0.68 -11.23 -0.76
C THR A 51 1.72 -11.20 -1.88
N ASP A 52 1.29 -10.88 -3.10
CA ASP A 52 2.10 -10.87 -4.32
C ASP A 52 2.75 -9.51 -4.65
N TYR A 53 2.53 -8.48 -3.82
CA TYR A 53 3.18 -7.19 -4.02
C TYR A 53 4.67 -7.24 -3.67
N PRO A 54 5.56 -6.76 -4.55
CA PRO A 54 7.00 -6.82 -4.32
C PRO A 54 7.47 -5.79 -3.28
N THR A 55 8.41 -6.17 -2.43
CA THR A 55 9.21 -5.25 -1.60
C THR A 55 10.33 -4.62 -2.43
N LEU A 56 10.96 -3.55 -1.93
CA LEU A 56 12.14 -2.95 -2.55
C LEU A 56 13.25 -3.98 -2.83
N GLU A 57 13.48 -4.91 -1.90
CA GLU A 57 14.50 -5.95 -2.04
C GLU A 57 14.20 -6.94 -3.18
N THR A 58 12.93 -7.22 -3.46
CA THR A 58 12.54 -8.10 -4.56
C THR A 58 12.52 -7.42 -5.92
N MET A 59 12.62 -6.08 -5.95
CA MET A 59 12.65 -5.28 -7.20
C MET A 59 14.06 -5.02 -7.71
N THR A 60 15.08 -5.25 -6.88
CA THR A 60 16.51 -5.14 -7.21
C THR A 60 17.07 -6.46 -7.68
#